data_AF-A0A2S4KBA3-F1
#
_entry.id   AF-A0A2S4KBA3-F1
#
_cell.length_a   1.000
_cell.length_b   1.000
_cell.length_c   1.000
_cell.angle_alpha   90.00
_cell.angle_beta   90.00
_cell.angle_gamma   90.00
#
_symmetry.space_group_name_H-M   'P 1'
#
loop_
_entity.id
_entity.type
_entity.pdbx_description
1 polymer ?
#
loop_
_entity_poly.entity_id
_entity_poly.type
_entity_poly.pdbx_seq_one_letter_code
_entity_poly.pdbx_strand_id
1 'polypeptide(L)'
;MPALVSANTGMPVFAACVYAMTEVRPRSGSPATIEQALRGVQFLLAFEDLRGIDLQNRFANARFLDLHELDDLAALAYLPLRSGGTDRKEEAPLARATPATVAVSTAAIRLQYCRAYLSWLGQAAASQTCATLEQRANYMVMLREFLARLTARAPSARSSRHRVGLDAQARALLLHAIDPASAENPWSTAFLRDRNRLLALWGLGTGLRRGELLGLRIRSIDFRRNLADVVRRPDDKTDPRMAQPNTKTRERSIGISEELAYLTHQHIVQHRARIAGALRHDFLFVTATGDPLSLSAVTKIFQGLRRHHPQLGDAFSSHVLRHTWNEDFSEIADRAGMTPGDERRARNHAMGWSESSRSAETYLHRRTRRLAVQASVEIQRKVLGEEVSRDA
;
A
#
# COMPACT_ATOMS: atom_id res chain seq x y z
N MET A 1 -17.90 -8.03 6.04
CA MET A 1 -16.54 -8.56 6.31
C MET A 1 -16.20 -9.54 5.19
N PRO A 2 -14.97 -9.54 4.64
CA PRO A 2 -14.60 -10.50 3.59
C PRO A 2 -14.72 -11.94 4.09
N ALA A 3 -15.24 -12.83 3.24
CA ALA A 3 -15.34 -14.26 3.48
C ALA A 3 -14.93 -15.00 2.20
N LEU A 4 -14.33 -16.19 2.35
CA LEU A 4 -14.02 -17.07 1.23
C LEU A 4 -15.18 -18.03 1.04
N VAL A 5 -15.70 -18.09 -0.18
CA VAL A 5 -16.90 -18.87 -0.53
C VAL A 5 -16.54 -19.87 -1.61
N SER A 6 -17.03 -21.10 -1.48
CA SER A 6 -16.90 -22.12 -2.53
C SER A 6 -17.76 -21.75 -3.73
N ALA A 7 -17.17 -21.74 -4.92
CA ALA A 7 -17.89 -21.45 -6.16
C ALA A 7 -18.96 -22.52 -6.48
N ASN A 8 -18.71 -23.77 -6.08
CA ASN A 8 -19.61 -24.89 -6.38
C ASN A 8 -20.85 -24.91 -5.49
N THR A 9 -20.70 -24.57 -4.20
CA THR A 9 -21.80 -24.68 -3.23
C THR A 9 -22.40 -23.33 -2.83
N GLY A 10 -21.72 -22.22 -3.14
CA GLY A 10 -22.10 -20.89 -2.64
C GLY A 10 -21.92 -20.72 -1.14
N MET A 11 -21.38 -21.73 -0.44
CA MET A 11 -21.22 -21.75 1.01
C MET A 11 -19.82 -21.28 1.44
N PRO A 12 -19.69 -20.62 2.61
CA PRO A 12 -18.39 -20.24 3.14
C PRO A 12 -17.47 -21.45 3.34
N VAL A 13 -16.20 -21.30 2.96
CA VAL A 13 -15.16 -22.29 3.25
C VAL A 13 -14.85 -22.20 4.75
N PHE A 14 -15.44 -23.12 5.53
CA PHE A 14 -15.49 -23.05 6.99
C PHE A 14 -14.12 -22.78 7.64
N ALA A 15 -13.12 -23.61 7.38
CA ALA A 15 -11.79 -23.46 7.99
C ALA A 15 -11.11 -22.13 7.65
N ALA A 16 -11.22 -21.68 6.40
CA ALA A 16 -10.68 -20.39 5.95
C ALA A 16 -11.36 -19.21 6.67
N CYS A 17 -12.68 -19.27 6.85
CA CYS A 17 -13.46 -18.27 7.57
C CYS A 17 -13.13 -18.25 9.07
N VAL A 18 -13.00 -19.42 9.70
CA VAL A 18 -12.59 -19.51 11.11
C VAL A 18 -11.19 -18.90 11.30
N TYR A 19 -10.21 -19.29 10.48
CA TYR A 19 -8.87 -18.70 10.50
C TYR A 19 -8.90 -17.17 10.37
N ALA A 20 -9.65 -16.64 9.41
CA ALA A 20 -9.78 -15.20 9.23
C ALA A 20 -10.35 -14.50 10.49
N MET A 21 -11.33 -15.13 11.15
CA MET A 21 -11.99 -14.60 12.34
C MET A 21 -11.14 -14.70 13.61
N THR A 22 -10.40 -15.78 13.80
CA THR A 22 -9.67 -16.04 15.06
C THR A 22 -8.22 -15.54 15.01
N GLU A 23 -7.55 -15.61 13.86
CA GLU A 23 -6.13 -15.27 13.75
C GLU A 23 -5.88 -13.91 13.10
N VAL A 24 -6.67 -13.55 12.09
CA VAL A 24 -6.38 -12.37 11.26
C VAL A 24 -7.13 -11.13 11.76
N ARG A 25 -8.42 -11.25 12.05
CA ARG A 25 -9.27 -10.14 12.52
C ARG A 25 -8.74 -9.52 13.82
N PRO A 26 -8.39 -10.29 14.88
CA PRO A 26 -7.96 -9.69 16.15
C PRO A 26 -6.64 -8.94 16.04
N ARG A 27 -5.73 -9.41 15.17
CA ARG A 27 -4.40 -8.80 14.99
C ARG A 27 -4.40 -7.59 14.06
N SER A 28 -5.13 -7.65 12.94
CA SER A 28 -5.03 -6.65 11.88
C SER A 28 -6.15 -5.62 11.87
N GLY A 29 -7.34 -5.98 12.36
CA GLY A 29 -8.56 -5.16 12.40
C GLY A 29 -9.07 -4.65 11.04
N SER A 30 -8.33 -4.78 9.94
CA SER A 30 -8.65 -4.15 8.65
C SER A 30 -9.25 -5.17 7.66
N PRO A 31 -10.38 -4.85 7.00
CA PRO A 31 -10.97 -5.71 5.97
C PRO A 31 -10.00 -6.07 4.84
N ALA A 32 -9.15 -5.14 4.41
CA ALA A 32 -8.19 -5.37 3.33
C ALA A 32 -7.12 -6.41 3.70
N THR A 33 -6.68 -6.45 4.96
CA THR A 33 -5.73 -7.48 5.42
C THR A 33 -6.39 -8.85 5.48
N ILE A 34 -7.65 -8.91 5.92
CA ILE A 34 -8.44 -10.15 5.93
C ILE A 34 -8.61 -10.68 4.50
N GLU A 35 -8.96 -9.81 3.55
CA GLU A 35 -9.07 -10.17 2.14
C GLU A 35 -7.74 -10.70 1.58
N GLN A 36 -6.61 -10.05 1.88
CA GLN A 36 -5.29 -10.54 1.44
C GLN A 36 -4.94 -11.90 2.04
N ALA A 37 -5.25 -12.11 3.33
CA ALA A 37 -5.07 -13.40 3.98
C ALA A 37 -5.93 -14.49 3.30
N LEU A 38 -7.21 -14.22 3.09
CA LEU A 38 -8.13 -15.14 2.41
C LEU A 38 -7.74 -15.43 0.96
N ARG A 39 -7.19 -14.46 0.22
CA ARG A 39 -6.62 -14.71 -1.12
C ARG A 39 -5.38 -15.62 -1.07
N GLY A 40 -4.58 -15.51 -0.01
CA GLY A 40 -3.49 -16.45 0.24
C GLY A 40 -4.00 -17.86 0.53
N VAL A 41 -5.05 -17.98 1.35
CA VAL A 41 -5.71 -19.27 1.61
C VAL A 41 -6.34 -19.84 0.33
N GLN A 42 -7.04 -19.01 -0.44
CA GLN A 42 -7.61 -19.40 -1.74
C GLN A 42 -6.55 -19.96 -2.69
N PHE A 43 -5.37 -19.35 -2.73
CA PHE A 43 -4.25 -19.85 -3.53
C PHE A 43 -3.79 -21.24 -3.05
N LEU A 44 -3.70 -21.46 -1.73
CA LEU A 44 -3.34 -22.76 -1.17
C LEU A 44 -4.41 -23.83 -1.49
N LEU A 45 -5.69 -23.50 -1.35
CA LEU A 45 -6.77 -24.43 -1.66
C LEU A 45 -6.81 -24.79 -3.17
N ALA A 46 -6.54 -23.82 -4.05
CA ALA A 46 -6.41 -24.10 -5.47
C ALA A 46 -5.20 -25.01 -5.78
N PHE A 47 -4.14 -24.94 -4.97
CA PHE A 47 -3.01 -25.86 -5.05
C PHE A 47 -3.38 -27.27 -4.57
N GLU A 48 -4.12 -27.38 -3.46
CA GLU A 48 -4.68 -28.66 -2.96
C GLU A 48 -5.49 -29.36 -4.05
N ASP A 49 -6.44 -28.64 -4.66
CA ASP A 49 -7.28 -29.16 -5.74
C ASP A 49 -6.46 -29.59 -6.96
N LEU A 50 -5.47 -28.78 -7.38
CA LEU A 50 -4.63 -29.08 -8.54
C LEU A 50 -3.77 -30.34 -8.34
N ARG A 51 -3.31 -30.58 -7.11
CA ARG A 51 -2.42 -31.71 -6.78
C ARG A 51 -3.15 -32.91 -6.20
N GLY A 52 -4.47 -32.81 -5.97
CA GLY A 52 -5.25 -33.86 -5.32
C GLY A 52 -4.78 -34.12 -3.87
N ILE A 53 -4.38 -33.07 -3.16
CA ILE A 53 -3.85 -33.16 -1.79
C ILE A 53 -4.94 -32.74 -0.81
N ASP A 54 -5.24 -33.60 0.16
CA ASP A 54 -6.07 -33.24 1.31
C ASP A 54 -5.19 -32.80 2.48
N LEU A 55 -5.00 -31.48 2.64
CA LEU A 55 -4.18 -30.93 3.73
C LEU A 55 -4.81 -31.14 5.10
N GLN A 56 -6.14 -31.17 5.22
CA GLN A 56 -6.81 -31.43 6.50
C GLN A 56 -6.47 -32.83 6.99
N ASN A 57 -6.68 -33.84 6.14
CA ASN A 57 -6.41 -35.22 6.46
C ASN A 57 -4.90 -35.47 6.68
N ARG A 58 -4.03 -34.89 5.86
CA ARG A 58 -2.57 -35.04 6.04
C ARG A 58 -2.13 -34.46 7.39
N PHE A 59 -2.55 -33.25 7.73
CA PHE A 59 -2.18 -32.61 9.00
C PHE A 59 -2.75 -33.35 10.22
N ALA A 60 -3.96 -33.90 10.11
CA ALA A 60 -4.56 -34.77 11.13
C ALA A 60 -3.78 -36.08 11.33
N ASN A 61 -3.01 -36.54 10.34
CA ASN A 61 -2.16 -37.73 10.41
C ASN A 61 -0.66 -37.41 10.58
N ALA A 62 -0.32 -36.18 11.00
CA ALA A 62 1.06 -35.70 11.15
C ALA A 62 1.92 -35.83 9.87
N ARG A 63 1.29 -35.79 8.70
CA ARG A 63 1.94 -35.73 7.40
C ARG A 63 1.85 -34.30 6.87
N PHE A 64 2.95 -33.75 6.40
CA PHE A 64 3.02 -32.40 5.82
C PHE A 64 3.28 -32.47 4.32
N LEU A 65 3.42 -31.32 3.65
CA LEU A 65 3.84 -31.33 2.25
C LEU A 65 5.31 -31.76 2.14
N ASP A 66 5.59 -32.58 1.15
CA ASP A 66 6.94 -33.00 0.80
C ASP A 66 7.75 -31.85 0.18
N LEU A 67 9.06 -32.04 0.08
CA LEU A 67 9.96 -31.01 -0.47
C LEU A 67 9.57 -30.61 -1.90
N HIS A 68 9.24 -31.59 -2.75
CA HIS A 68 8.82 -31.32 -4.13
C HIS A 68 7.48 -30.59 -4.20
N GLU A 69 6.52 -30.91 -3.33
CA GLU A 69 5.23 -30.22 -3.24
C GLU A 69 5.42 -28.76 -2.75
N LEU A 70 6.38 -28.52 -1.85
CA LEU A 70 6.76 -27.17 -1.43
C LEU A 70 7.41 -26.36 -2.55
N ASP A 71 8.28 -26.99 -3.36
CA ASP A 71 8.90 -26.37 -4.53
C ASP A 71 7.83 -26.01 -5.58
N ASP A 72 6.88 -26.91 -5.81
CA ASP A 72 5.74 -26.70 -6.68
C ASP A 72 4.83 -25.56 -6.20
N LEU A 73 4.49 -25.53 -4.90
CA LEU A 73 3.71 -24.44 -4.32
C LEU A 73 4.41 -23.09 -4.50
N ALA A 74 5.73 -23.04 -4.31
CA ALA A 74 6.52 -21.83 -4.50
C ALA A 74 6.57 -21.38 -5.97
N ALA A 75 6.70 -22.32 -6.91
CA ALA A 75 6.68 -22.03 -8.34
C ALA A 75 5.30 -21.51 -8.78
N LEU A 76 4.22 -22.14 -8.35
CA LEU A 76 2.85 -21.74 -8.68
C LEU A 76 2.47 -20.38 -8.08
N ALA A 77 3.14 -19.94 -7.00
CA ALA A 77 2.90 -18.63 -6.41
C ALA A 77 3.20 -17.46 -7.37
N TYR A 78 3.99 -17.69 -8.43
CA TYR A 78 4.28 -16.72 -9.49
C TYR A 78 3.23 -16.67 -10.61
N LEU A 79 2.29 -17.61 -10.65
CA LEU A 79 1.27 -17.65 -11.69
C LEU A 79 0.01 -16.85 -11.29
N PRO A 80 -0.76 -16.30 -12.24
CA PRO A 80 -2.05 -15.69 -11.94
C PRO A 80 -2.99 -16.72 -11.34
N LEU A 81 -3.77 -16.31 -10.35
CA LEU A 81 -4.88 -17.15 -9.88
C LEU A 81 -5.90 -17.22 -11.00
N ARG A 82 -6.16 -18.42 -11.53
CA ARG A 82 -7.28 -18.63 -12.46
C ARG A 82 -8.56 -18.36 -11.67
N SER A 83 -9.28 -17.31 -12.05
CA SER A 83 -10.58 -17.03 -11.45
C SER A 83 -11.54 -18.09 -11.98
N GLY A 84 -12.09 -18.92 -11.09
CA GLY A 84 -13.10 -19.94 -11.42
C GLY A 84 -14.45 -19.33 -11.77
N GLY A 85 -14.47 -18.46 -12.77
CA GLY A 85 -15.68 -18.01 -13.45
C GLY A 85 -15.82 -18.84 -14.73
N THR A 86 -17.01 -19.38 -14.93
CA THR A 86 -17.47 -20.00 -16.18
C THR A 86 -17.42 -18.99 -17.32
N ASP A 87 -16.25 -18.83 -17.92
CA ASP A 87 -16.10 -18.29 -19.27
C ASP A 87 -15.06 -19.17 -19.96
N ARG A 88 -15.54 -20.29 -20.51
CA ARG A 88 -14.88 -20.91 -21.67
C ARG A 88 -15.02 -19.92 -22.82
N LYS A 89 -14.17 -18.89 -22.83
CA LYS A 89 -13.88 -18.19 -24.08
C LYS A 89 -12.90 -19.04 -24.85
N GLU A 90 -13.36 -19.44 -26.03
CA GLU A 90 -12.68 -20.20 -27.04
C GLU A 90 -11.21 -19.79 -27.19
N GLU A 91 -10.38 -20.81 -27.39
CA GLU A 91 -8.95 -20.70 -27.61
C GLU A 91 -8.66 -19.77 -28.80
N ALA A 92 -8.17 -18.56 -28.51
CA ALA A 92 -7.49 -17.75 -29.51
C ALA A 92 -6.15 -18.43 -29.86
N PRO A 93 -5.73 -18.42 -31.13
CA PRO A 93 -4.62 -19.23 -31.60
C PRO A 93 -3.29 -18.85 -30.94
N LEU A 94 -2.44 -19.87 -30.73
CA LEU A 94 -1.09 -19.81 -30.17
C LEU A 94 -0.21 -18.74 -30.84
N ALA A 95 -0.28 -17.50 -30.35
CA ALA A 95 0.88 -16.63 -30.30
C ALA A 95 1.60 -16.94 -28.97
N ARG A 96 2.94 -17.05 -29.00
CA ARG A 96 3.80 -17.27 -27.83
C ARG A 96 3.63 -16.16 -26.78
N ALA A 97 2.54 -16.17 -26.04
CA ALA A 97 2.35 -15.34 -24.87
C ALA A 97 3.14 -15.98 -23.74
N THR A 98 4.23 -15.35 -23.35
CA THR A 98 4.88 -15.67 -22.07
C THR A 98 3.79 -15.63 -20.99
N PRO A 99 3.61 -16.70 -20.19
CA PRO A 99 2.56 -16.72 -19.18
C PRO A 99 2.79 -15.52 -18.25
N ALA A 100 1.77 -14.66 -18.13
CA ALA A 100 1.87 -13.44 -17.35
C ALA A 100 2.24 -13.79 -15.90
N THR A 101 3.47 -13.50 -15.47
CA THR A 101 3.92 -13.78 -14.09
C THR A 101 3.52 -12.63 -13.16
N VAL A 102 3.18 -12.95 -11.92
CA VAL A 102 2.93 -11.94 -10.89
C VAL A 102 4.25 -11.38 -10.35
N ALA A 103 4.22 -10.16 -9.82
CA ALA A 103 5.39 -9.56 -9.19
C ALA A 103 5.90 -10.41 -8.02
N VAL A 104 7.22 -10.44 -7.82
CA VAL A 104 7.90 -11.18 -6.72
C VAL A 104 7.28 -10.88 -5.35
N SER A 105 6.91 -9.63 -5.08
CA SER A 105 6.25 -9.24 -3.83
C SER A 105 4.86 -9.87 -3.66
N THR A 106 4.14 -10.13 -4.76
CA THR A 106 2.84 -10.82 -4.73
C THR A 106 3.02 -12.30 -4.38
N ALA A 107 4.01 -12.97 -5.00
CA ALA A 107 4.36 -14.35 -4.66
C ALA A 107 4.80 -14.46 -3.19
N ALA A 108 5.64 -13.52 -2.70
CA ALA A 108 6.04 -13.46 -1.29
C ALA A 108 4.84 -13.36 -0.34
N ILE A 109 3.89 -12.45 -0.63
CA ILE A 109 2.68 -12.26 0.19
C ILE A 109 1.81 -13.53 0.19
N ARG A 110 1.64 -14.18 -0.96
CA ARG A 110 0.88 -15.44 -1.06
C ARG A 110 1.48 -16.52 -0.17
N LEU A 111 2.78 -16.78 -0.30
CA LEU A 111 3.47 -17.79 0.49
C LEU A 111 3.48 -17.45 1.98
N GLN A 112 3.59 -16.16 2.32
CA GLN A 112 3.48 -15.70 3.70
C GLN A 112 2.12 -16.06 4.31
N TYR A 113 1.01 -15.80 3.61
CA TYR A 113 -0.33 -16.13 4.09
C TYR A 113 -0.63 -17.63 4.05
N CYS A 114 -0.09 -18.38 3.09
CA CYS A 114 -0.12 -19.85 3.10
C CYS A 114 0.54 -20.39 4.37
N ARG A 115 1.76 -19.93 4.67
CA ARG A 115 2.50 -20.34 5.86
C ARG A 115 1.71 -20.04 7.14
N ALA A 116 1.10 -18.86 7.23
CA ALA A 116 0.30 -18.47 8.39
C ALA A 116 -0.92 -19.37 8.57
N TYR A 117 -1.64 -19.68 7.48
CA TYR A 117 -2.78 -20.59 7.50
C TYR A 117 -2.37 -22.03 7.86
N LEU A 118 -1.30 -22.55 7.24
CA LEU A 118 -0.76 -23.89 7.54
C LEU A 118 -0.31 -24.01 8.99
N SER A 119 0.26 -22.95 9.56
CA SER A 119 0.63 -22.92 10.97
C SER A 119 -0.60 -23.01 11.88
N TRP A 120 -1.66 -22.28 11.57
CA TRP A 120 -2.93 -22.36 12.30
C TRP A 120 -3.57 -23.75 12.15
N LEU A 121 -3.59 -24.30 10.93
CA LEU A 121 -4.12 -25.63 10.64
C LEU A 121 -3.38 -26.71 11.44
N GLY A 122 -2.05 -26.67 11.49
CA GLY A 122 -1.24 -27.59 12.28
C GLY A 122 -1.46 -27.48 13.78
N GLN A 123 -1.64 -26.27 14.31
CA GLN A 123 -1.96 -26.10 15.73
C GLN A 123 -3.35 -26.65 16.09
N ALA A 124 -4.32 -26.47 15.19
CA ALA A 124 -5.66 -27.04 15.34
C ALA A 124 -5.60 -28.58 15.30
N ALA A 125 -4.92 -29.16 14.30
CA ALA A 125 -4.76 -30.61 14.14
C ALA A 125 -3.99 -31.25 15.32
N ALA A 126 -2.93 -30.62 15.82
CA ALA A 126 -2.19 -31.08 16.99
C ALA A 126 -3.05 -31.20 18.26
N SER A 127 -4.17 -30.45 18.33
CA SER A 127 -5.11 -30.51 19.45
C SER A 127 -6.12 -31.65 19.32
N GLN A 128 -6.25 -32.23 18.14
CA GLN A 128 -7.17 -33.34 17.85
C GLN A 128 -6.44 -34.69 17.77
N THR A 129 -5.22 -34.71 17.22
CA THR A 129 -4.46 -35.93 16.94
C THR A 129 -3.56 -36.37 18.11
N CYS A 130 -2.99 -35.43 18.85
CA CYS A 130 -2.01 -35.76 19.89
C CYS A 130 -2.71 -36.06 21.21
N ALA A 131 -2.59 -37.30 21.69
CA ALA A 131 -3.17 -37.74 22.96
C ALA A 131 -2.29 -37.35 24.16
N THR A 132 -0.98 -37.21 23.96
CA THR A 132 -0.02 -36.87 25.02
C THR A 132 0.71 -35.55 24.77
N LEU A 133 1.24 -34.94 25.83
CA LEU A 133 2.06 -33.73 25.75
C LEU A 133 3.33 -33.95 24.91
N GLU A 134 3.95 -35.13 25.02
CA GLU A 134 5.14 -35.50 24.25
C GLU A 134 4.83 -35.61 22.75
N GLN A 135 3.75 -36.28 22.39
CA GLN A 135 3.29 -36.35 20.99
C GLN A 135 3.03 -34.95 20.43
N ARG A 136 2.40 -34.07 21.22
CA ARG A 136 2.15 -32.69 20.85
C ARG A 136 3.45 -31.90 20.67
N ALA A 137 4.43 -32.10 21.55
CA ALA A 137 5.74 -31.46 21.43
C ALA A 137 6.46 -31.88 20.14
N ASN A 138 6.49 -33.18 19.85
CA ASN A 138 7.10 -33.73 18.64
C ASN A 138 6.40 -33.22 17.36
N TYR A 139 5.05 -33.21 17.35
CA TYR A 139 4.27 -32.64 16.27
C TYR A 139 4.65 -31.18 16.01
N MET A 140 4.76 -30.37 17.08
CA MET A 140 5.08 -28.95 16.96
C MET A 140 6.51 -28.70 16.46
N VAL A 141 7.46 -29.59 16.75
CA VAL A 141 8.82 -29.54 16.16
C VAL A 141 8.74 -29.80 14.66
N MET A 142 8.09 -30.88 14.23
CA MET A 142 7.93 -31.20 12.82
C MET A 142 7.21 -30.08 12.04
N LEU A 143 6.15 -29.52 12.63
CA LEU A 143 5.42 -28.38 12.06
C LEU A 143 6.33 -27.16 11.91
N ARG A 144 7.17 -26.84 12.89
CA ARG A 144 8.12 -25.70 12.81
C ARG A 144 9.14 -25.90 11.70
N GLU A 145 9.72 -27.10 11.58
CA GLU A 145 10.66 -27.41 10.51
C GLU A 145 10.02 -27.31 9.12
N PHE A 146 8.82 -27.87 8.97
CA PHE A 146 8.02 -27.76 7.75
C PHE A 146 7.80 -26.29 7.35
N LEU A 147 7.34 -25.44 8.29
CA LEU A 147 7.11 -24.02 8.04
C LEU A 147 8.41 -23.25 7.73
N ALA A 148 9.54 -23.66 8.31
CA ALA A 148 10.85 -23.10 7.99
C ALA A 148 11.27 -23.43 6.55
N ARG A 149 11.04 -24.66 6.09
CA ARG A 149 11.31 -25.10 4.71
C ARG A 149 10.46 -24.33 3.69
N LEU A 150 9.20 -24.03 4.01
CA LEU A 150 8.35 -23.15 3.19
C LEU A 150 8.88 -21.70 3.18
N THR A 151 9.31 -21.20 4.33
CA THR A 151 9.86 -19.84 4.45
C THR A 151 11.13 -19.66 3.61
N ALA A 152 12.01 -20.67 3.58
CA ALA A 152 13.23 -20.65 2.79
C ALA A 152 12.98 -20.55 1.26
N ARG A 153 11.80 -20.99 0.80
CA ARG A 153 11.37 -20.91 -0.61
C ARG A 153 10.65 -19.62 -0.94
N ALA A 154 10.20 -18.88 0.06
CA ALA A 154 9.55 -17.60 -0.17
C ALA A 154 10.58 -16.59 -0.68
N PRO A 155 10.29 -15.87 -1.78
CA PRO A 155 11.25 -14.92 -2.31
C PRO A 155 11.47 -13.80 -1.31
N SER A 156 12.73 -13.56 -0.97
CA SER A 156 13.13 -12.32 -0.30
C SER A 156 13.11 -11.23 -1.35
N ALA A 157 12.10 -10.36 -1.31
CA ALA A 157 12.12 -9.15 -2.11
C ALA A 157 13.28 -8.28 -1.61
N ARG A 158 14.47 -8.38 -2.23
CA ARG A 158 15.48 -7.32 -2.14
C ARG A 158 14.79 -6.06 -2.62
N SER A 159 14.47 -5.17 -1.70
CA SER A 159 13.86 -3.87 -1.98
C SER A 159 14.88 -2.96 -2.67
N SER A 160 15.35 -3.33 -3.86
CA SER A 160 16.33 -2.56 -4.63
C SER A 160 15.71 -1.34 -5.31
N ARG A 161 14.38 -1.29 -5.48
CA ARG A 161 13.68 -0.09 -5.94
C ARG A 161 13.41 0.83 -4.76
N HIS A 162 14.41 1.63 -4.40
CA HIS A 162 14.19 2.81 -3.59
C HIS A 162 13.17 3.69 -4.32
N ARG A 163 11.94 3.80 -3.79
CA ARG A 163 10.92 4.69 -4.36
C ARG A 163 11.31 6.13 -4.07
N VAL A 164 11.91 6.81 -5.04
CA VAL A 164 12.38 8.20 -4.93
C VAL A 164 11.17 9.15 -5.02
N GLY A 165 11.27 10.33 -4.40
CA GLY A 165 10.35 11.42 -4.65
C GLY A 165 10.46 11.97 -6.08
N LEU A 166 9.75 13.05 -6.35
CA LEU A 166 9.92 13.82 -7.57
C LEU A 166 11.21 14.62 -7.49
N ASP A 167 12.01 14.61 -8.56
CA ASP A 167 13.07 15.61 -8.73
C ASP A 167 12.49 17.00 -9.01
N ALA A 168 13.37 18.00 -9.04
CA ALA A 168 12.97 19.40 -9.23
C ALA A 168 12.25 19.64 -10.56
N GLN A 169 12.66 18.99 -11.65
CA GLN A 169 12.07 19.17 -12.97
C GLN A 169 10.68 18.53 -13.03
N ALA A 170 10.54 17.29 -12.57
CA ALA A 170 9.26 16.59 -12.52
C ALA A 170 8.28 17.26 -11.55
N ARG A 171 8.76 17.84 -10.45
CA ARG A 171 7.94 18.64 -9.53
C ARG A 171 7.44 19.92 -10.21
N ALA A 172 8.30 20.68 -10.88
CA ALA A 172 7.91 21.88 -11.60
C ALA A 172 6.88 21.56 -12.70
N LEU A 173 7.13 20.50 -13.48
CA LEU A 173 6.20 20.01 -14.48
C LEU A 173 4.84 19.61 -13.87
N LEU A 174 4.85 18.88 -12.75
CA LEU A 174 3.60 18.51 -12.07
C LEU A 174 2.81 19.76 -11.66
N LEU A 175 3.47 20.75 -11.04
CA LEU A 175 2.82 21.98 -10.59
C LEU A 175 2.24 22.76 -11.77
N HIS A 176 2.95 22.84 -12.89
CA HIS A 176 2.47 23.46 -14.12
C HIS A 176 1.27 22.70 -14.72
N ALA A 177 1.35 21.36 -14.79
CA ALA A 177 0.31 20.51 -15.37
C ALA A 177 -0.99 20.49 -14.56
N ILE A 178 -0.92 20.69 -13.24
CA ILE A 178 -2.11 20.75 -12.39
C ILE A 178 -2.69 22.16 -12.24
N ASP A 179 -2.03 23.20 -12.73
CA ASP A 179 -2.55 24.56 -12.69
C ASP A 179 -3.88 24.65 -13.48
N PRO A 180 -5.00 25.12 -12.90
CA PRO A 180 -6.27 25.28 -13.59
C PRO A 180 -6.21 26.20 -14.81
N ALA A 181 -5.30 27.17 -14.81
CA ALA A 181 -5.11 28.10 -15.92
C ALA A 181 -4.23 27.52 -17.03
N SER A 182 -3.51 26.42 -16.78
CA SER A 182 -2.63 25.82 -17.77
C SER A 182 -3.44 25.21 -18.93
N ALA A 183 -2.98 25.47 -20.15
CA ALA A 183 -3.48 24.82 -21.36
C ALA A 183 -3.15 23.32 -21.37
N GLU A 184 -2.04 22.94 -20.72
CA GLU A 184 -1.53 21.58 -20.59
C GLU A 184 -2.25 20.75 -19.52
N ASN A 185 -3.25 21.33 -18.86
CA ASN A 185 -4.04 20.63 -17.85
C ASN A 185 -4.97 19.59 -18.49
N PRO A 186 -4.85 18.30 -18.13
CA PRO A 186 -5.55 17.21 -18.83
C PRO A 186 -7.05 17.13 -18.53
N TRP A 187 -7.59 17.97 -17.64
CA TRP A 187 -8.99 17.93 -17.26
C TRP A 187 -9.77 19.07 -17.89
N SER A 188 -10.96 18.77 -18.41
CA SER A 188 -11.73 19.71 -19.24
C SER A 188 -12.53 20.74 -18.44
N THR A 189 -13.07 20.38 -17.27
CA THR A 189 -13.95 21.28 -16.50
C THR A 189 -13.21 21.99 -15.38
N ALA A 190 -13.62 23.23 -15.08
CA ALA A 190 -13.06 24.03 -14.00
C ALA A 190 -13.06 23.29 -12.65
N PHE A 191 -14.15 22.60 -12.31
CA PHE A 191 -14.23 21.78 -11.10
C PHE A 191 -13.19 20.65 -11.08
N LEU A 192 -13.03 19.91 -12.19
CA LEU A 192 -12.09 18.79 -12.23
C LEU A 192 -10.64 19.28 -12.14
N ARG A 193 -10.31 20.39 -12.82
CA ARG A 193 -9.00 21.04 -12.73
C ARG A 193 -8.69 21.44 -11.30
N ASP A 194 -9.60 22.17 -10.65
CA ASP A 194 -9.41 22.64 -9.27
C ASP A 194 -9.34 21.50 -8.26
N ARG A 195 -10.29 20.55 -8.29
CA ARG A 195 -10.29 19.37 -7.40
C ARG A 195 -8.99 18.59 -7.49
N ASN A 196 -8.50 18.33 -8.71
CA ASN A 196 -7.32 17.50 -8.91
C ASN A 196 -6.03 18.24 -8.56
N ARG A 197 -5.95 19.56 -8.82
CA ARG A 197 -4.90 20.43 -8.28
C ARG A 197 -4.87 20.31 -6.77
N LEU A 198 -6.00 20.56 -6.12
CA LEU A 198 -6.09 20.58 -4.66
C LEU A 198 -5.67 19.23 -4.07
N LEU A 199 -6.11 18.11 -4.65
CA LEU A 199 -5.72 16.77 -4.22
C LEU A 199 -4.20 16.55 -4.30
N ALA A 200 -3.56 16.99 -5.38
CA ALA A 200 -2.11 16.89 -5.55
C ALA A 200 -1.36 17.81 -4.56
N LEU A 201 -1.82 19.04 -4.35
CA LEU A 201 -1.23 19.98 -3.40
C LEU A 201 -1.35 19.49 -1.95
N TRP A 202 -2.50 18.96 -1.55
CA TRP A 202 -2.64 18.29 -0.25
C TRP A 202 -1.63 17.14 -0.13
N GLY A 203 -1.54 16.27 -1.14
CA GLY A 203 -0.58 15.16 -1.13
C GLY A 203 0.88 15.61 -1.01
N LEU A 204 1.27 16.65 -1.74
CA LEU A 204 2.63 17.22 -1.71
C LEU A 204 2.94 17.97 -0.42
N GLY A 205 2.00 18.75 0.11
CA GLY A 205 2.21 19.62 1.28
C GLY A 205 2.10 18.90 2.62
N THR A 206 1.35 17.80 2.68
CA THR A 206 1.05 17.10 3.95
C THR A 206 1.57 15.66 3.98
N GLY A 207 2.01 15.12 2.84
CA GLY A 207 2.48 13.74 2.73
C GLY A 207 1.41 12.68 2.99
N LEU A 208 0.12 13.05 3.05
CA LEU A 208 -0.97 12.11 3.33
C LEU A 208 -1.02 10.97 2.31
N ARG A 209 -1.29 9.76 2.79
CA ARG A 209 -1.58 8.62 1.93
C ARG A 209 -2.90 8.87 1.22
N ARG A 210 -3.05 8.25 0.04
CA ARG A 210 -4.30 8.29 -0.74
C ARG A 210 -5.55 7.99 0.07
N GLY A 211 -5.50 7.02 0.98
CA GLY A 211 -6.63 6.70 1.86
C GLY A 211 -6.97 7.84 2.82
N GLU A 212 -5.96 8.48 3.39
CA GLU A 212 -6.13 9.65 4.27
C GLU A 212 -6.69 10.85 3.49
N LEU A 213 -6.15 11.13 2.29
CA LEU A 213 -6.66 12.20 1.41
C LEU A 213 -8.15 12.02 1.11
N LEU A 214 -8.57 10.80 0.77
CA LEU A 214 -9.96 10.45 0.46
C LEU A 214 -10.86 10.36 1.70
N GLY A 215 -10.26 10.33 2.90
CA GLY A 215 -10.95 10.33 4.19
C GLY A 215 -11.06 11.73 4.82
N LEU A 216 -10.44 12.76 4.23
CA LEU A 216 -10.57 14.14 4.70
C LEU A 216 -12.03 14.59 4.65
N ARG A 217 -12.48 15.15 5.77
CA ARG A 217 -13.82 15.69 5.95
C ARG A 217 -13.70 17.19 6.22
N ILE A 218 -14.62 17.98 5.66
CA ILE A 218 -14.65 19.44 5.83
C ILE A 218 -14.73 19.82 7.30
N ARG A 219 -15.57 19.12 8.08
CA ARG A 219 -15.71 19.35 9.53
C ARG A 219 -14.46 19.03 10.35
N SER A 220 -13.50 18.32 9.76
CA SER A 220 -12.22 17.98 10.40
C SER A 220 -11.11 18.96 10.02
N ILE A 221 -11.44 20.09 9.38
CA ILE A 221 -10.49 21.14 9.02
C ILE A 221 -10.83 22.39 9.82
N ASP A 222 -9.90 22.81 10.68
CA ASP A 222 -9.96 24.06 11.40
C ASP A 222 -9.22 25.13 10.60
N PHE A 223 -9.98 25.93 9.84
CA PHE A 223 -9.45 27.03 9.03
C PHE A 223 -8.94 28.21 9.87
N ARG A 224 -9.27 28.31 11.16
CA ARG A 224 -8.75 29.38 12.02
C ARG A 224 -7.35 29.04 12.51
N ARG A 225 -7.12 27.77 12.85
CA ARG A 225 -5.83 27.27 13.33
C ARG A 225 -4.96 26.70 12.21
N ASN A 226 -5.49 26.60 10.99
CA ASN A 226 -4.86 25.91 9.86
C ASN A 226 -4.42 24.49 10.24
N LEU A 227 -5.34 23.74 10.85
CA LEU A 227 -5.15 22.35 11.24
C LEU A 227 -6.16 21.45 10.53
N ALA A 228 -5.75 20.22 10.22
CA ALA A 228 -6.65 19.19 9.71
C ALA A 228 -6.47 17.89 10.47
N ASP A 229 -7.58 17.32 10.93
CA ASP A 229 -7.58 16.08 11.68
C ASP A 229 -7.70 14.87 10.76
N VAL A 230 -6.71 14.00 10.84
CA VAL A 230 -6.69 12.70 10.17
C VAL A 230 -7.21 11.67 11.16
N VAL A 231 -8.46 11.27 10.99
CA VAL A 231 -9.18 10.35 11.90
C VAL A 231 -9.34 8.99 11.26
N ARG A 232 -9.22 7.92 12.05
CA ARG A 232 -9.37 6.53 11.60
C ARG A 232 -10.81 6.09 11.85
N ARG A 233 -11.56 5.87 10.77
CA ARG A 233 -12.96 5.45 10.83
C ARG A 233 -13.13 4.07 10.15
N PRO A 234 -12.80 2.97 10.83
CA PRO A 234 -12.98 1.64 10.27
C PRO A 234 -14.48 1.30 10.18
N ASP A 235 -14.90 0.72 9.06
CA ASP A 235 -16.29 0.29 8.82
C ASP A 235 -17.31 1.44 9.02
N ASP A 236 -16.98 2.63 8.52
CA ASP A 236 -17.78 3.85 8.70
C ASP A 236 -19.10 3.76 7.91
N LYS A 237 -20.22 3.64 8.62
CA LYS A 237 -21.56 3.53 8.01
C LYS A 237 -21.95 4.76 7.20
N THR A 238 -21.32 5.91 7.44
CA THR A 238 -21.59 7.15 6.70
C THR A 238 -20.78 7.28 5.41
N ASP A 239 -19.86 6.35 5.14
CA ASP A 239 -19.13 6.27 3.88
C ASP A 239 -19.84 5.32 2.91
N PRO A 240 -20.47 5.84 1.83
CA PRO A 240 -21.24 5.02 0.89
C PRO A 240 -20.35 4.18 -0.04
N ARG A 241 -19.02 4.34 -0.02
CA ARG A 241 -18.12 3.62 -0.92
C ARG A 241 -18.03 2.16 -0.51
N MET A 242 -18.28 1.24 -1.46
CA MET A 242 -18.09 -0.20 -1.25
C MET A 242 -16.67 -0.54 -0.78
N ALA A 243 -15.67 0.11 -1.38
CA ALA A 243 -14.26 0.00 -0.98
C ALA A 243 -13.84 1.26 -0.22
N GLN A 244 -14.15 1.30 1.08
CA GLN A 244 -13.81 2.44 1.94
C GLN A 244 -12.28 2.64 2.02
N PRO A 245 -11.79 3.88 1.88
CA PRO A 245 -10.39 4.20 2.03
C PRO A 245 -9.98 4.09 3.50
N ASN A 246 -9.37 2.97 3.87
CA ASN A 246 -8.92 2.77 5.24
C ASN A 246 -7.65 3.58 5.55
N THR A 247 -7.73 4.37 6.62
CA THR A 247 -6.59 5.03 7.25
C THR A 247 -5.74 3.97 7.97
N LYS A 248 -4.56 3.65 7.41
CA LYS A 248 -3.58 2.71 8.01
C LYS A 248 -2.75 3.33 9.13
N THR A 249 -2.86 4.64 9.30
CA THR A 249 -2.08 5.48 10.21
C THR A 249 -2.83 5.74 11.51
N ARG A 250 -2.07 6.13 12.54
CA ARG A 250 -2.62 6.66 13.77
C ARG A 250 -3.25 8.04 13.52
N GLU A 251 -4.24 8.33 14.34
CA GLU A 251 -4.93 9.62 14.32
C GLU A 251 -3.97 10.72 14.74
N ARG A 252 -4.13 11.89 14.12
CA ARG A 252 -3.31 13.07 14.40
C ARG A 252 -3.94 14.31 13.79
N SER A 253 -3.57 15.46 14.33
CA SER A 253 -3.76 16.75 13.67
C SER A 253 -2.51 17.08 12.85
N ILE A 254 -2.70 17.58 11.63
CA ILE A 254 -1.61 18.07 10.78
C ILE A 254 -1.78 19.56 10.51
N GLY A 255 -0.67 20.29 10.49
CA GLY A 255 -0.65 21.67 10.02
C GLY A 255 -0.82 21.75 8.51
N ILE A 256 -1.56 22.75 8.06
CA ILE A 256 -1.63 23.19 6.67
C ILE A 256 -1.18 24.64 6.58
N SER A 257 -0.64 25.05 5.44
CA SER A 257 -0.30 26.46 5.25
C SER A 257 -1.55 27.30 5.00
N GLU A 258 -1.44 28.62 5.17
CA GLU A 258 -2.52 29.57 4.88
C GLU A 258 -2.99 29.45 3.42
N GLU A 259 -2.07 29.24 2.48
CA GLU A 259 -2.37 29.08 1.06
C GLU A 259 -3.14 27.78 0.80
N LEU A 260 -2.74 26.66 1.43
CA LEU A 260 -3.46 25.40 1.27
C LEU A 260 -4.85 25.48 1.91
N ALA A 261 -4.98 26.13 3.07
CA ALA A 261 -6.25 26.40 3.72
C ALA A 261 -7.15 27.27 2.83
N TYR A 262 -6.62 28.36 2.26
CA TYR A 262 -7.32 29.23 1.34
C TYR A 262 -7.82 28.49 0.10
N LEU A 263 -6.94 27.74 -0.59
CA LEU A 263 -7.31 26.95 -1.77
C LEU A 263 -8.38 25.90 -1.44
N THR A 264 -8.28 25.28 -0.25
CA THR A 264 -9.29 24.33 0.24
C THR A 264 -10.64 25.01 0.46
N HIS A 265 -10.64 26.19 1.09
CA HIS A 265 -11.85 26.97 1.30
C HIS A 265 -12.49 27.41 -0.02
N GLN A 266 -11.70 27.90 -0.98
CA GLN A 266 -12.18 28.27 -2.31
C GLN A 266 -12.80 27.07 -3.04
N HIS A 267 -12.16 25.90 -3.01
CA HIS A 267 -12.72 24.68 -3.57
C HIS A 267 -14.09 24.33 -3.00
N ILE A 268 -14.24 24.45 -1.67
CA ILE A 268 -15.48 24.14 -0.98
C ILE A 268 -16.60 25.09 -1.44
N VAL A 269 -16.34 26.40 -1.40
CA VAL A 269 -17.36 27.43 -1.66
C VAL A 269 -17.69 27.56 -3.15
N GLN A 270 -16.67 27.62 -4.01
CA GLN A 270 -16.84 27.92 -5.43
C GLN A 270 -17.30 26.71 -6.25
N HIS A 271 -16.90 25.50 -5.85
CA HIS A 271 -17.17 24.30 -6.63
C HIS A 271 -18.00 23.27 -5.88
N ARG A 272 -17.49 22.75 -4.76
CA ARG A 272 -18.10 21.60 -4.09
C ARG A 272 -19.53 21.88 -3.60
N ALA A 273 -19.76 23.06 -3.03
CA ALA A 273 -21.08 23.46 -2.51
C ALA A 273 -22.16 23.58 -3.61
N ARG A 274 -21.76 23.70 -4.87
CA ARG A 274 -22.69 23.78 -6.02
C ARG A 274 -23.14 22.40 -6.53
N ILE A 275 -22.57 21.32 -5.99
CA ILE A 275 -22.88 19.95 -6.41
C ILE A 275 -23.88 19.34 -5.43
N ALA A 276 -25.13 19.15 -5.86
CA ALA A 276 -26.21 18.68 -4.99
C ALA A 276 -25.90 17.36 -4.25
N GLY A 277 -25.24 16.40 -4.91
CA GLY A 277 -24.83 15.13 -4.28
C GLY A 277 -23.83 15.33 -3.14
N ALA A 278 -22.93 16.32 -3.25
CA ALA A 278 -21.88 16.59 -2.27
C ALA A 278 -22.41 17.22 -0.98
N LEU A 279 -23.63 17.74 -0.97
CA LEU A 279 -24.27 18.32 0.21
C LEU A 279 -24.75 17.24 1.21
N ARG A 280 -24.84 15.97 0.77
CA ARG A 280 -25.34 14.85 1.60
C ARG A 280 -24.29 14.31 2.57
N HIS A 281 -23.05 14.75 2.45
CA HIS A 281 -21.94 14.32 3.28
C HIS A 281 -20.86 15.40 3.32
N ASP A 282 -19.82 15.20 4.12
CA ASP A 282 -18.78 16.18 4.39
C ASP A 282 -17.39 15.81 3.82
N PHE A 283 -17.26 14.75 3.02
CA PHE A 283 -16.00 14.40 2.36
C PHE A 283 -15.49 15.56 1.48
N LEU A 284 -14.21 15.92 1.60
CA LEU A 284 -13.63 17.04 0.86
C LEU A 284 -13.62 16.79 -0.66
N PHE A 285 -13.09 15.64 -1.10
CA PHE A 285 -12.95 15.32 -2.51
C PHE A 285 -14.11 14.47 -3.04
N VAL A 286 -14.79 14.98 -4.06
CA VAL A 286 -16.00 14.36 -4.64
C VAL A 286 -15.92 14.18 -6.16
N THR A 287 -16.78 13.33 -6.71
CA THR A 287 -17.01 13.20 -8.15
C THR A 287 -17.82 14.40 -8.66
N ALA A 288 -17.99 14.52 -9.99
CA ALA A 288 -18.85 15.56 -10.57
C ALA A 288 -20.33 15.41 -10.19
N THR A 289 -20.77 14.18 -9.84
CA THR A 289 -22.11 13.89 -9.32
C THR A 289 -22.23 14.20 -7.82
N GLY A 290 -21.11 14.36 -7.12
CA GLY A 290 -21.05 14.70 -5.71
C GLY A 290 -20.72 13.54 -4.79
N ASP A 291 -20.59 12.32 -5.31
CA ASP A 291 -20.22 11.14 -4.52
C ASP A 291 -18.78 11.22 -4.00
N PRO A 292 -18.44 10.60 -2.85
CA PRO A 292 -17.07 10.60 -2.35
C PRO A 292 -16.10 9.94 -3.33
N LEU A 293 -14.97 10.59 -3.59
CA LEU A 293 -14.00 10.11 -4.58
C LEU A 293 -13.43 8.75 -4.17
N SER A 294 -13.30 7.82 -5.12
CA SER A 294 -12.85 6.45 -4.87
C SER A 294 -11.33 6.28 -5.02
N LEU A 295 -10.78 5.20 -4.46
CA LEU A 295 -9.37 4.84 -4.63
C LEU A 295 -8.98 4.64 -6.11
N SER A 296 -9.89 4.06 -6.91
CA SER A 296 -9.67 3.85 -8.34
C SER A 296 -9.73 5.16 -9.12
N ALA A 297 -10.59 6.10 -8.73
CA ALA A 297 -10.64 7.42 -9.34
C ALA A 297 -9.32 8.18 -9.15
N VAL A 298 -8.72 8.12 -7.96
CA VAL A 298 -7.39 8.70 -7.75
C VAL A 298 -6.33 7.98 -8.59
N THR A 299 -6.35 6.64 -8.70
CA THR A 299 -5.44 5.95 -9.64
C THR A 299 -5.59 6.51 -11.06
N LYS A 300 -6.83 6.74 -11.53
CA LYS A 300 -7.11 7.31 -12.85
C LYS A 300 -6.60 8.74 -13.01
N ILE A 301 -6.66 9.58 -11.97
CA ILE A 301 -6.09 10.94 -11.99
C ILE A 301 -4.59 10.88 -12.30
N PHE A 302 -3.82 10.06 -11.58
CA PHE A 302 -2.38 9.93 -11.80
C PHE A 302 -2.04 9.21 -13.10
N GLN A 303 -2.89 8.29 -13.57
CA GLN A 303 -2.74 7.70 -14.92
C GLN A 303 -2.96 8.75 -16.01
N GLY A 304 -3.98 9.61 -15.85
CA GLY A 304 -4.25 10.71 -16.76
C GLY A 304 -3.08 11.69 -16.86
N LEU A 305 -2.51 12.08 -15.71
CA LEU A 305 -1.30 12.91 -15.68
C LEU A 305 -0.14 12.27 -16.43
N ARG A 306 0.16 10.98 -16.18
CA ARG A 306 1.25 10.28 -16.91
C ARG A 306 1.03 10.18 -18.42
N ARG A 307 -0.23 10.00 -18.86
CA ARG A 307 -0.54 9.90 -20.29
C ARG A 307 -0.32 11.23 -21.03
N HIS A 308 -0.68 12.34 -20.39
CA HIS A 308 -0.51 13.68 -20.98
C HIS A 308 0.90 14.22 -20.79
N HIS A 309 1.56 13.84 -19.69
CA HIS A 309 2.90 14.27 -19.31
C HIS A 309 3.80 13.06 -19.07
N PRO A 310 4.25 12.34 -20.13
CA PRO A 310 5.10 11.16 -20.00
C PRO A 310 6.41 11.42 -19.26
N GLN A 311 6.89 12.67 -19.24
CA GLN A 311 8.12 13.08 -18.54
C GLN A 311 8.01 12.91 -17.02
N LEU A 312 6.81 12.79 -16.45
CA LEU A 312 6.63 12.44 -15.04
C LEU A 312 7.09 11.00 -14.72
N GLY A 313 7.21 10.14 -15.74
CA GLY A 313 7.69 8.77 -15.63
C GLY A 313 6.63 7.75 -15.19
N ASP A 314 6.84 6.49 -15.56
CA ASP A 314 5.87 5.40 -15.36
C ASP A 314 5.57 5.10 -13.88
N ALA A 315 6.54 5.34 -13.01
CA ALA A 315 6.41 5.13 -11.57
C ALA A 315 5.59 6.21 -10.86
N PHE A 316 5.27 7.32 -11.53
CA PHE A 316 4.54 8.43 -10.92
C PHE A 316 3.16 8.00 -10.45
N SER A 317 2.87 8.21 -9.17
CA SER A 317 1.61 7.83 -8.53
C SER A 317 1.38 8.67 -7.28
N SER A 318 0.20 8.54 -6.67
CA SER A 318 -0.10 9.21 -5.40
C SER A 318 0.90 8.91 -4.28
N HIS A 319 1.57 7.75 -4.33
CA HIS A 319 2.61 7.41 -3.35
C HIS A 319 3.89 8.22 -3.53
N VAL A 320 4.19 8.68 -4.74
CA VAL A 320 5.38 9.50 -5.02
C VAL A 320 5.28 10.83 -4.29
N LEU A 321 4.09 11.45 -4.23
CA LEU A 321 3.90 12.71 -3.49
C LEU A 321 4.34 12.61 -2.02
N ARG A 322 4.02 11.47 -1.39
CA ARG A 322 4.46 11.17 -0.02
C ARG A 322 5.96 10.95 0.08
N HIS A 323 6.59 10.34 -0.93
CA HIS A 323 8.04 10.20 -0.96
C HIS A 323 8.73 11.56 -1.08
N THR A 324 8.25 12.42 -1.98
CA THR A 324 8.70 13.82 -2.12
C THR A 324 8.60 14.56 -0.78
N TRP A 325 7.45 14.50 -0.11
CA TRP A 325 7.29 15.16 1.20
C TRP A 325 8.30 14.68 2.26
N ASN A 326 8.65 13.38 2.30
CA ASN A 326 9.64 12.90 3.28
C ASN A 326 11.07 13.36 2.96
N GLU A 327 11.37 13.50 1.67
CA GLU A 327 12.66 14.02 1.20
C GLU A 327 12.75 15.51 1.57
N ASP A 328 11.72 16.30 1.24
CA ASP A 328 11.60 17.72 1.65
C ASP A 328 11.68 17.88 3.18
N PHE A 329 11.02 17.01 3.94
CA PHE A 329 11.08 17.02 5.40
C PHE A 329 12.50 16.79 5.93
N SER A 330 13.29 15.94 5.27
CA SER A 330 14.69 15.73 5.65
C SER A 330 15.51 17.01 5.46
N GLU A 331 15.29 17.72 4.36
CA GLU A 331 15.98 18.99 4.07
C GLU A 331 15.57 20.12 5.00
N ILE A 332 14.32 20.15 5.43
CA ILE A 332 13.83 21.09 6.44
C ILE A 332 14.43 20.75 7.81
N ALA A 333 14.47 19.46 8.17
CA ALA A 333 15.06 18.99 9.41
C ALA A 333 16.57 19.30 9.49
N ASP A 334 17.29 19.16 8.37
CA ASP A 334 18.69 19.55 8.23
C ASP A 334 18.89 21.04 8.50
N ARG A 335 18.10 21.90 7.84
CA ARG A 335 18.15 23.36 8.01
C ARG A 335 17.78 23.80 9.44
N ALA A 336 16.88 23.07 10.08
CA ALA A 336 16.50 23.31 11.46
C ALA A 336 17.46 22.71 12.49
N GLY A 337 18.53 22.02 12.06
CA GLY A 337 19.51 21.40 12.96
C GLY A 337 18.95 20.27 13.82
N MET A 338 17.89 19.58 13.35
CA MET A 338 17.25 18.51 14.13
C MET A 338 18.18 17.32 14.33
N THR A 339 18.21 16.79 15.56
CA THR A 339 18.90 15.53 15.82
C THR A 339 18.21 14.38 15.07
N PRO A 340 18.91 13.28 14.71
CA PRO A 340 18.28 12.11 14.08
C PRO A 340 17.14 11.52 14.91
N GLY A 341 17.21 11.65 16.24
CA GLY A 341 16.16 11.23 17.17
C GLY A 341 14.91 12.09 17.06
N ASP A 342 15.06 13.41 16.98
CA ASP A 342 13.95 14.35 16.90
C ASP A 342 13.29 14.32 15.53
N GLU A 343 14.10 14.28 14.46
CA GLU A 343 13.62 14.10 13.09
C GLU A 343 12.77 12.83 12.98
N ARG A 344 13.21 11.71 13.57
CA ARG A 344 12.46 10.45 13.59
C ARG A 344 11.11 10.61 14.29
N ARG A 345 11.07 11.23 15.48
CA ARG A 345 9.83 11.40 16.26
C ARG A 345 8.86 12.35 15.54
N ALA A 346 9.34 13.49 15.08
CA ALA A 346 8.55 14.48 14.35
C ALA A 346 8.00 13.90 13.03
N ARG A 347 8.84 13.18 12.25
CA ARG A 347 8.40 12.48 11.04
C ARG A 347 7.37 11.40 11.37
N ASN A 348 7.61 10.55 12.37
CA ASN A 348 6.67 9.49 12.78
C ASN A 348 5.31 10.09 13.13
N HIS A 349 5.29 11.17 13.92
CA HIS A 349 4.08 11.91 14.25
C HIS A 349 3.39 12.44 13.00
N ALA A 350 4.06 13.28 12.19
CA ALA A 350 3.50 13.88 10.97
C ALA A 350 2.99 12.84 9.95
N MET A 351 3.56 11.64 9.97
CA MET A 351 3.22 10.53 9.08
C MET A 351 2.24 9.52 9.63
N GLY A 352 1.78 9.71 10.87
CA GLY A 352 0.87 8.82 11.58
C GLY A 352 1.44 7.42 11.77
N TRP A 353 2.75 7.29 11.86
CA TRP A 353 3.44 6.04 12.18
C TRP A 353 3.49 5.84 13.71
N SER A 354 3.70 4.59 14.17
CA SER A 354 3.98 4.38 15.58
C SER A 354 5.29 5.06 15.97
N GLU A 355 5.42 5.46 17.24
CA GLU A 355 6.65 6.10 17.73
C GLU A 355 7.87 5.19 17.56
N SER A 356 7.69 3.89 17.74
CA SER A 356 8.68 2.82 17.51
C SER A 356 8.81 2.38 16.05
N SER A 357 8.16 3.05 15.11
CA SER A 357 8.19 2.67 13.70
C SER A 357 9.58 2.88 13.09
N ARG A 358 10.11 1.81 12.49
CA ARG A 358 11.31 1.84 11.65
C ARG A 358 11.07 2.44 10.26
N SER A 359 9.83 2.84 9.93
CA SER A 359 9.51 3.41 8.61
C SER A 359 10.29 4.71 8.33
N ALA A 360 10.56 5.50 9.37
CA ALA A 360 11.37 6.72 9.26
C ALA A 360 12.86 6.43 8.96
N GLU A 361 13.38 5.27 9.36
CA GLU A 361 14.77 4.88 9.14
C GLU A 361 15.11 4.78 7.65
N THR A 362 14.15 4.39 6.82
CA THR A 362 14.34 4.34 5.36
C THR A 362 14.73 5.70 4.77
N TYR A 363 14.17 6.80 5.30
CA TYR A 363 14.47 8.15 4.84
C TYR A 363 15.73 8.69 5.50
N LEU A 364 15.98 8.35 6.77
CA LEU A 364 17.25 8.65 7.44
C LEU A 364 18.44 8.02 6.69
N HIS A 365 18.34 6.76 6.25
CA HIS A 365 19.40 6.13 5.46
C HIS A 365 19.66 6.85 4.13
N ARG A 366 18.63 7.41 3.47
CA ARG A 366 18.82 8.22 2.26
C ARG A 366 19.55 9.52 2.56
N ARG A 367 19.16 10.20 3.63
CA ARG A 367 19.84 11.39 4.13
C ARG A 367 21.31 11.09 4.42
N THR A 368 21.59 10.03 5.18
CA THR A 368 22.97 9.57 5.47
C THR A 368 23.75 9.30 4.18
N ARG A 369 23.16 8.60 3.21
CA ARG A 369 23.79 8.35 1.91
C ARG A 369 24.10 9.66 1.17
N ARG A 370 23.17 10.62 1.14
CA ARG A 370 23.38 11.93 0.50
C ARG A 370 24.52 12.69 1.16
N LEU A 371 24.53 12.76 2.49
CA LEU A 371 25.60 13.42 3.25
C LEU A 371 26.96 12.74 3.03
N ALA A 372 27.01 11.41 2.99
CA ALA A 372 28.23 10.66 2.70
C ALA A 372 28.77 10.95 1.29
N VAL A 373 27.89 11.05 0.28
CA VAL A 373 28.26 11.45 -1.08
C VAL A 373 28.81 12.88 -1.09
N GLN A 374 28.13 13.82 -0.44
CA GLN A 374 28.58 15.22 -0.35
C GLN A 374 29.95 15.35 0.33
N ALA A 375 30.14 14.68 1.46
CA ALA A 375 31.42 14.65 2.17
C ALA A 375 32.53 14.04 1.31
N SER A 376 32.25 12.95 0.57
CA SER A 376 33.22 12.35 -0.34
C SER A 376 33.63 13.31 -1.47
N VAL A 377 32.68 14.05 -2.06
CA VAL A 377 32.96 15.07 -3.08
C VAL A 377 33.79 16.22 -2.50
N GLU A 378 33.47 16.67 -1.28
CA GLU A 378 34.24 17.74 -0.61
C GLU A 378 35.68 17.31 -0.31
N ILE A 379 35.89 16.08 0.15
CA ILE A 379 37.22 15.50 0.33
C ILE A 379 37.97 15.49 -1.01
N GLN A 380 37.33 15.04 -2.09
CA GLN A 380 37.94 15.03 -3.43
C GLN A 380 38.34 16.45 -3.87
N ARG A 381 37.49 17.46 -3.66
CA ARG A 381 37.82 18.86 -3.96
C ARG A 381 39.03 19.36 -3.16
N LYS A 382 39.11 19.01 -1.86
CA LYS A 382 40.25 19.38 -1.02
C LYS A 382 41.55 18.70 -1.44
N VAL A 383 41.47 17.43 -1.87
CA VAL A 383 42.64 16.65 -2.33
C VAL A 383 43.14 17.12 -3.70
N LEU A 384 42.23 17.43 -4.62
CA LEU A 384 42.57 17.82 -6.00
C LEU A 384 42.97 19.30 -6.13
N GLY A 385 42.72 20.13 -5.11
CA GLY A 385 42.85 21.59 -5.20
C GLY A 385 41.79 22.21 -6.13
N GLU A 386 41.53 23.51 -6.02
CA GLU A 386 40.63 24.22 -6.95
C GLU A 386 41.22 24.36 -8.37
N GLU A 387 42.45 23.90 -8.60
CA GLU A 387 43.26 24.12 -9.80
C GLU A 387 43.22 23.01 -10.86
N VAL A 388 42.12 22.26 -10.97
CA VAL A 388 41.87 21.56 -12.25
C VAL A 388 41.22 22.56 -13.19
N SER A 389 42.01 23.49 -13.74
CA SER A 389 41.57 24.34 -14.85
C SER A 389 41.12 23.43 -15.97
N ARG A 390 39.83 23.48 -16.30
CA ARG A 390 39.27 22.81 -17.47
C ARG A 390 39.48 23.71 -18.69
N ASP A 391 40.73 23.96 -19.04
CA ASP A 391 41.08 24.46 -20.37
C ASP A 391 41.45 23.26 -21.24
N ALA A 392 40.44 22.73 -21.94
CA ALA A 392 40.57 21.91 -23.13
C ALA A 392 39.29 22.00 -23.97
#